data_AF-A0A260ZHG3-F1
#
_entry.id   AF-A0A260ZHG3-F1
#
_cell.length_a   1.000
_cell.length_b   1.000
_cell.length_c   1.000
_cell.angle_alpha   90.00
_cell.angle_beta   90.00
_cell.angle_gamma   90.00
#
_symmetry.space_group_name_H-M   'P 1'
#
loop_
_entity.id
_entity.type
_entity.pdbx_description
1 polymer ?
#
loop_
_entity_poly.entity_id
_entity_poly.type
_entity_poly.pdbx_seq_one_letter_code
_entity_poly.pdbx_strand_id
1 'polypeptide(L)'
;MWDGPISVGLFLDIHTVNALKYLEGQMTIHFAYRISVFQTSCPTVSVPKQTVSCENFLRNKESLRRKMSGPFILYPCSLMRNIARWGAKSDIHFVMDGDMIISEGMSGIIKPTANRMIDGKSRNVLLVRRFENANDTVIPRDFGQLKDSLMNNKTFEFHHKFYFGGHKIEKLDYWINETAKSSQIESWSIPFMHPGWEQQPILHKKRSI
;
A
#
# COMPACT_ATOMS: atom_id res chain seq x y z
N MET A 1 2.26 12.38 6.21
CA MET A 1 2.75 10.97 6.24
C MET A 1 1.59 10.09 6.73
N TRP A 2 1.57 8.78 6.48
CA TRP A 2 0.53 7.91 7.08
C TRP A 2 0.71 7.87 8.60
N ASP A 3 -0.36 8.11 9.34
CA ASP A 3 -0.39 8.11 10.81
C ASP A 3 -1.30 7.00 11.39
N GLY A 4 -1.88 6.17 10.51
CA GLY A 4 -2.70 5.02 10.92
C GLY A 4 -1.85 3.79 11.26
N PRO A 5 -2.44 2.75 11.86
CA PRO A 5 -1.74 1.48 12.08
C PRO A 5 -1.36 0.83 10.75
N ILE A 6 -0.16 0.25 10.71
CA ILE A 6 0.35 -0.47 9.53
C ILE A 6 0.46 -1.96 9.89
N SER A 7 -0.04 -2.83 9.01
CA SER A 7 0.21 -4.27 9.07
C SER A 7 0.96 -4.72 7.81
N VAL A 8 2.06 -5.43 7.99
CA VAL A 8 2.97 -5.83 6.91
C VAL A 8 3.16 -7.34 6.94
N GLY A 9 3.03 -7.98 5.77
CA GLY A 9 3.44 -9.36 5.57
C GLY A 9 4.88 -9.41 5.06
N LEU A 10 5.76 -10.12 5.76
CA LEU A 10 7.13 -10.38 5.30
C LEU A 10 7.35 -11.86 5.01
N PHE A 11 7.77 -12.18 3.79
CA PHE A 11 8.17 -13.53 3.42
C PHE A 11 9.66 -13.73 3.75
N LEU A 12 9.96 -14.71 4.59
CA LEU A 12 11.30 -15.04 5.07
C LEU A 12 11.90 -16.19 4.27
N ASP A 13 13.03 -15.90 3.63
CA ASP A 13 13.94 -16.82 2.99
C ASP A 13 15.39 -16.45 3.34
N ILE A 14 16.36 -17.18 2.77
CA ILE A 14 17.79 -16.95 3.02
C ILE A 14 18.25 -15.53 2.62
N HIS A 15 17.54 -14.86 1.72
CA HIS A 15 17.87 -13.53 1.23
C HIS A 15 17.16 -12.42 2.04
N THR A 16 15.92 -12.64 2.49
CA THR A 16 15.13 -11.64 3.24
C THR A 16 15.42 -11.64 4.73
N VAL A 17 16.00 -12.70 5.31
CA VAL A 17 16.25 -12.78 6.75
C VAL A 17 17.11 -11.63 7.28
N ASN A 18 18.04 -11.10 6.47
CA ASN A 18 18.87 -9.96 6.86
C ASN A 18 18.08 -8.65 6.97
N ALA A 19 16.92 -8.54 6.29
CA ALA A 19 16.05 -7.38 6.39
C ALA A 19 15.45 -7.21 7.80
N LEU A 20 15.36 -8.30 8.58
CA LEU A 20 14.88 -8.27 9.96
C LEU A 20 15.66 -7.30 10.86
N LYS A 21 16.93 -7.01 10.53
CA LYS A 21 17.81 -6.10 11.29
C LYS A 21 17.41 -4.62 11.17
N TYR A 22 16.51 -4.29 10.26
CA TYR A 22 16.12 -2.93 9.93
C TYR A 22 14.63 -2.65 10.17
N LEU A 23 13.91 -3.60 10.77
CA LEU A 23 12.47 -3.45 11.03
C LEU A 23 12.25 -2.61 12.29
N GLU A 24 11.76 -1.38 12.10
CA GLU A 24 11.43 -0.46 13.18
C GLU A 24 10.08 0.24 12.89
N GLY A 25 9.33 0.56 13.95
CA GLY A 25 8.19 1.49 13.86
C GLY A 25 6.88 0.97 14.43
N GLN A 26 5.82 1.77 14.28
CA GLN A 26 4.44 1.45 14.70
C GLN A 26 3.74 0.49 13.71
N MET A 27 4.41 -0.60 13.37
CA MET A 27 3.91 -1.61 12.43
C MET A 27 3.74 -2.96 13.11
N THR A 28 2.69 -3.69 12.75
CA THR A 28 2.56 -5.10 13.09
C THR A 28 3.12 -5.92 11.92
N ILE A 29 4.09 -6.78 12.20
CA ILE A 29 4.78 -7.55 11.17
C ILE A 29 4.38 -9.02 11.31
N HIS A 30 4.00 -9.61 10.19
CA HIS A 30 3.55 -10.99 10.10
C HIS A 30 4.49 -11.77 9.17
N PHE A 31 5.19 -12.75 9.73
CA PHE A 31 6.16 -13.54 8.99
C PHE A 31 5.49 -14.75 8.35
N ALA A 32 5.92 -15.06 7.13
CA ALA A 32 5.66 -16.33 6.46
C ALA A 32 6.98 -16.89 5.96
N TYR A 33 7.16 -18.19 6.00
CA TYR A 33 8.33 -18.86 5.42
C TYR A 33 7.92 -20.20 4.84
N ARG A 34 8.74 -20.70 3.92
CA ARG A 34 8.55 -22.04 3.39
C ARG A 34 9.10 -23.06 4.37
N ILE A 35 8.27 -24.03 4.76
CA ILE A 35 8.74 -25.23 5.49
C ILE A 35 8.98 -26.37 4.49
N SER A 36 9.95 -27.24 4.81
CA SER A 36 10.18 -28.47 4.04
C SER A 36 9.06 -29.49 4.29
N VAL A 37 8.79 -30.37 3.33
CA VAL A 37 7.81 -31.46 3.47
C VAL A 37 8.11 -32.42 4.61
N PHE A 38 9.38 -32.49 5.04
CA PHE A 38 9.83 -33.32 6.16
C PHE A 38 9.85 -32.58 7.50
N GLN A 39 9.52 -31.29 7.51
CA GLN A 39 9.56 -30.47 8.71
C GLN A 39 8.21 -30.53 9.42
N THR A 40 8.20 -31.05 10.64
CA THR A 40 6.98 -31.24 11.45
C THR A 40 6.67 -30.06 12.38
N SER A 41 7.60 -29.11 12.51
CA SER A 41 7.46 -27.95 13.37
C SER A 41 7.88 -26.65 12.69
N CYS A 42 7.38 -25.54 13.22
CA CYS A 42 7.73 -24.19 12.78
C CYS A 42 9.07 -23.74 13.40
N PRO A 43 10.05 -23.25 12.62
CA PRO A 43 11.27 -22.66 13.15
C PRO A 43 10.93 -21.40 13.94
N THR A 44 11.63 -21.22 15.06
CA THR A 44 11.57 -19.98 15.81
C THR A 44 12.28 -18.88 15.03
N VAL A 45 11.52 -17.86 14.62
CA VAL A 45 12.09 -16.66 13.99
C VAL A 45 12.63 -15.76 15.10
N SER A 46 13.96 -15.64 15.18
CA SER A 46 14.60 -14.67 16.06
C SER A 46 14.71 -13.33 15.34
N VAL A 47 13.98 -12.32 15.83
CA VAL A 47 14.14 -10.94 15.36
C VAL A 47 15.26 -10.31 16.19
N PRO A 48 16.42 -10.00 15.58
CA PRO A 48 17.52 -9.40 16.32
C PRO A 48 17.11 -8.03 16.86
N LYS A 49 17.60 -7.65 18.05
CA LYS A 49 17.42 -6.29 18.55
C LYS A 49 18.04 -5.31 17.56
N GLN A 50 17.31 -4.24 17.25
CA GLN A 50 17.77 -3.15 16.41
C GLN A 50 19.06 -2.56 17.01
N THR A 51 20.16 -2.57 16.26
CA THR A 51 21.44 -1.96 16.66
C THR A 51 21.71 -0.64 15.95
N VAL A 52 20.88 -0.27 14.97
CA VAL A 52 21.04 0.93 14.13
C VAL A 52 19.94 1.93 14.48
N SER A 53 20.32 3.16 14.83
CA SER A 53 19.36 4.24 15.04
C SER A 53 18.69 4.66 13.73
N CYS A 54 17.46 5.17 13.81
CA CYS A 54 16.72 5.69 12.65
C CYS A 54 17.52 6.74 11.85
N GLU A 55 18.22 7.66 12.54
CA GLU A 55 19.08 8.66 11.90
C GLU A 55 20.23 8.03 11.09
N ASN A 56 20.89 7.04 11.67
CA ASN A 56 21.96 6.31 10.99
C ASN A 56 21.42 5.48 9.82
N PHE A 57 20.23 4.89 9.97
CA PHE A 57 19.56 4.18 8.89
C PHE A 57 19.26 5.12 7.71
N LEU A 58 18.63 6.28 7.98
CA LEU A 58 18.26 7.26 6.95
C LEU A 58 19.49 7.81 6.21
N ARG A 59 20.58 8.12 6.94
CA ARG A 59 21.83 8.59 6.34
C ARG A 59 22.50 7.54 5.47
N ASN A 60 22.41 6.26 5.83
CA ASN A 60 23.12 5.17 5.17
C ASN A 60 22.23 4.28 4.29
N LYS A 61 20.99 4.69 4.01
CA LYS A 61 19.97 3.85 3.35
C LYS A 61 20.47 3.18 2.06
N GLU A 62 21.20 3.91 1.21
CA GLU A 62 21.71 3.39 -0.07
C GLU A 62 22.83 2.37 0.12
N SER A 63 23.68 2.56 1.13
CA SER A 63 24.71 1.59 1.50
C SER A 63 24.10 0.32 2.08
N LEU A 64 23.12 0.47 2.98
CA LEU A 64 22.39 -0.66 3.60
C LEU A 64 21.61 -1.46 2.56
N ARG A 65 20.90 -0.78 1.65
CA ARG A 65 20.19 -1.40 0.53
C ARG A 65 21.14 -2.21 -0.36
N ARG A 66 22.33 -1.70 -0.68
CA ARG A 66 23.33 -2.45 -1.46
C ARG A 66 23.89 -3.67 -0.73
N LYS A 67 23.92 -3.66 0.60
CA LYS A 67 24.33 -4.81 1.42
C LYS A 67 23.25 -5.90 1.49
N MET A 68 22.00 -5.57 1.18
CA MET A 68 20.94 -6.56 1.04
C MET A 68 21.14 -7.28 -0.29
N SER A 69 21.62 -8.52 -0.22
CA SER A 69 21.78 -9.39 -1.39
C SER A 69 20.42 -9.64 -2.04
N GLY A 70 20.22 -9.15 -3.26
CA GLY A 70 19.09 -9.51 -4.11
C GLY A 70 19.40 -10.70 -5.04
N PRO A 71 18.38 -11.25 -5.71
CA PRO A 71 16.99 -10.79 -5.73
C PRO A 71 16.12 -11.48 -4.67
N PHE A 72 15.06 -10.80 -4.22
CA PHE A 72 13.90 -11.47 -3.63
C PHE A 72 13.13 -12.14 -4.77
N ILE A 73 13.57 -13.33 -5.16
CA ILE A 73 13.24 -13.90 -6.48
C ILE A 73 11.73 -14.10 -6.65
N LEU A 74 11.00 -14.39 -5.57
CA LEU A 74 9.55 -14.62 -5.60
C LEU A 74 8.92 -14.13 -4.29
N TYR A 75 8.51 -12.86 -4.22
CA TYR A 75 7.65 -12.38 -3.13
C TYR A 75 6.19 -12.74 -3.44
N PRO A 76 5.53 -13.63 -2.66
CA PRO A 76 4.17 -14.07 -2.96
C PRO A 76 3.15 -12.99 -2.54
N CYS A 77 3.05 -11.92 -3.32
CA CYS A 77 2.33 -10.69 -2.98
C CYS A 77 0.88 -10.94 -2.52
N SER A 78 0.12 -11.80 -3.21
CA SER A 78 -1.25 -12.15 -2.84
C SER A 78 -1.34 -12.85 -1.48
N LEU A 79 -0.44 -13.80 -1.22
CA LEU A 79 -0.36 -14.49 0.07
C LEU A 79 0.01 -13.50 1.19
N MET A 80 1.02 -12.67 0.96
CA MET A 80 1.49 -11.73 1.98
C MET A 80 0.48 -10.61 2.26
N ARG A 81 -0.25 -10.13 1.26
CA ARG A 81 -1.40 -9.23 1.46
C ARG A 81 -2.47 -9.88 2.33
N ASN A 82 -2.79 -11.16 2.11
CA ASN A 82 -3.76 -11.88 2.94
C ASN A 82 -3.27 -12.07 4.38
N ILE A 83 -1.99 -12.40 4.57
CA ILE A 83 -1.37 -12.54 5.89
C ILE A 83 -1.39 -11.20 6.66
N ALA A 84 -1.01 -10.10 6.00
CA ALA A 84 -1.09 -8.77 6.57
C ALA A 84 -2.54 -8.43 6.98
N ARG A 85 -3.51 -8.62 6.09
CA ARG A 85 -4.92 -8.36 6.38
C ARG A 85 -5.49 -9.22 7.51
N TRP A 86 -5.05 -10.48 7.61
CA TRP A 86 -5.48 -11.37 8.68
C TRP A 86 -4.99 -10.88 10.04
N GLY A 87 -3.72 -10.50 10.11
CA GLY A 87 -3.08 -9.99 11.31
C GLY A 87 -3.38 -8.52 11.66
N ALA A 88 -3.96 -7.77 10.72
CA ALA A 88 -4.41 -6.41 10.95
C ALA A 88 -5.50 -6.36 12.04
N LYS A 89 -5.28 -5.46 13.01
CA LYS A 89 -6.17 -5.24 14.16
C LYS A 89 -7.40 -4.39 13.83
N SER A 90 -7.33 -3.55 12.80
CA SER A 90 -8.44 -2.72 12.35
C SER A 90 -9.42 -3.51 11.48
N ASP A 91 -10.68 -3.05 11.44
CA ASP A 91 -11.69 -3.58 10.52
C ASP A 91 -11.61 -2.90 9.14
N ILE A 92 -11.16 -1.65 9.05
CA ILE A 92 -10.92 -0.99 7.76
C ILE A 92 -9.46 -1.19 7.35
N HIS A 93 -9.26 -1.71 6.14
CA HIS A 93 -7.95 -1.96 5.54
C HIS A 93 -7.79 -1.13 4.28
N PHE A 94 -6.77 -0.27 4.23
CA PHE A 94 -6.29 0.30 2.98
C PHE A 94 -5.13 -0.57 2.49
N VAL A 95 -5.32 -1.26 1.38
CA VAL A 95 -4.28 -2.10 0.76
C VAL A 95 -3.45 -1.20 -0.16
N MET A 96 -2.14 -1.19 0.03
CA MET A 96 -1.22 -0.37 -0.76
C MET A 96 0.10 -1.10 -0.98
N ASP A 97 0.83 -0.70 -2.02
CA ASP A 97 2.20 -1.16 -2.25
C ASP A 97 3.17 -0.38 -1.34
N GLY A 98 4.29 -0.99 -0.98
CA GLY A 98 5.20 -0.45 0.04
C GLY A 98 5.95 0.83 -0.34
N ASP A 99 5.99 1.15 -1.64
CA ASP A 99 6.60 2.34 -2.23
C ASP A 99 5.57 3.43 -2.58
N MET A 100 4.27 3.19 -2.35
CA MET A 100 3.24 4.20 -2.57
C MET A 100 3.36 5.35 -1.56
N ILE A 101 3.36 6.57 -2.08
CA ILE A 101 3.33 7.79 -1.28
C ILE A 101 1.90 8.32 -1.25
N ILE A 102 1.38 8.52 -0.05
CA ILE A 102 0.01 9.00 0.15
C ILE A 102 -0.05 10.53 0.30
N SER A 103 -1.22 11.07 -0.02
CA SER A 103 -1.58 12.46 0.26
C SER A 103 -1.46 12.77 1.76
N GLU A 104 -1.15 14.03 2.06
CA GLU A 104 -1.11 14.50 3.43
C GLU A 104 -2.51 14.49 4.07
N GLY A 105 -2.60 14.10 5.35
CA GLY A 105 -3.88 14.00 6.07
C GLY A 105 -4.85 12.89 5.59
N MET A 106 -4.45 12.04 4.64
CA MET A 106 -5.34 11.08 3.99
C MET A 106 -6.01 10.09 4.96
N SER A 107 -5.33 9.68 6.02
CA SER A 107 -5.86 8.80 7.07
C SER A 107 -7.07 9.40 7.80
N GLY A 108 -7.01 10.69 8.14
CA GLY A 108 -8.10 11.45 8.76
C GLY A 108 -9.32 11.58 7.85
N ILE A 109 -9.12 11.49 6.54
CA ILE A 109 -10.16 11.55 5.51
C ILE A 109 -10.75 10.15 5.23
N ILE A 110 -9.89 9.13 5.06
CA ILE A 110 -10.29 7.75 4.76
C ILE A 110 -11.12 7.18 5.89
N LYS A 111 -10.69 7.32 7.14
CA LYS A 111 -11.34 6.66 8.29
C LYS A 111 -12.83 6.99 8.40
N PRO A 112 -13.26 8.26 8.50
CA PRO A 112 -14.69 8.60 8.59
C PRO A 112 -15.45 8.26 7.31
N THR A 113 -14.81 8.31 6.15
CA THR A 113 -15.45 8.01 4.86
C THR A 113 -15.72 6.52 4.69
N ALA A 114 -14.71 5.69 4.94
CA ALA A 114 -14.83 4.24 4.91
C ALA A 114 -15.91 3.76 5.90
N ASN A 115 -15.90 4.27 7.13
CA ASN A 115 -16.93 3.91 8.13
C ASN A 115 -18.36 4.26 7.70
N ARG A 116 -18.56 5.30 6.88
CA ARG A 116 -19.88 5.66 6.33
C ARG A 116 -20.29 4.81 5.14
N MET A 117 -19.34 4.33 4.36
CA MET A 117 -19.59 3.76 3.03
C MET A 117 -19.45 2.23 2.96
N ILE A 118 -18.64 1.63 3.83
CA ILE A 118 -18.37 0.20 3.83
C ILE A 118 -18.50 -0.36 5.25
N ASP A 119 -19.29 -1.42 5.39
CA ASP A 119 -19.67 -2.02 6.67
C ASP A 119 -19.32 -3.52 6.78
N GLY A 120 -18.72 -4.07 5.72
CA GLY A 120 -18.38 -5.49 5.62
C GLY A 120 -19.56 -6.43 5.35
N LYS A 121 -20.79 -5.91 5.23
CA LYS A 121 -21.98 -6.70 4.86
C LYS A 121 -22.09 -6.85 3.35
N SER A 122 -21.75 -5.80 2.61
CA SER A 122 -21.66 -5.82 1.15
C SER A 122 -20.24 -6.19 0.67
N ARG A 123 -20.11 -6.56 -0.61
CA ARG A 123 -18.81 -6.76 -1.26
C ARG A 123 -18.23 -5.46 -1.85
N ASN A 124 -18.79 -4.31 -1.46
CA ASN A 124 -18.35 -3.02 -1.97
C ASN A 124 -17.01 -2.62 -1.34
N VAL A 125 -16.18 -1.94 -2.13
CA VAL A 125 -14.90 -1.38 -1.71
C VAL A 125 -14.81 0.06 -2.21
N LEU A 126 -13.98 0.87 -1.55
CA LEU A 126 -13.63 2.19 -2.06
C LEU A 126 -12.33 2.08 -2.84
N LEU A 127 -12.28 2.71 -4.01
CA LEU A 127 -11.08 2.71 -4.84
C LEU A 127 -10.31 4.01 -4.64
N VAL A 128 -8.99 3.90 -4.53
CA VAL A 128 -8.09 5.04 -4.48
C VAL A 128 -7.45 5.20 -5.86
N ARG A 129 -7.59 6.38 -6.46
CA ARG A 129 -6.88 6.73 -7.69
C ARG A 129 -5.39 6.85 -7.39
N ARG A 130 -4.58 6.21 -8.24
CA ARG A 130 -3.11 6.25 -8.16
C ARG A 130 -2.55 7.04 -9.31
N PHE A 131 -1.45 7.71 -9.03
CA PHE A 131 -0.72 8.51 -10.00
C PHE A 131 0.76 8.18 -9.95
N GLU A 132 1.43 8.39 -11.07
CA GLU A 132 2.87 8.29 -11.21
C GLU A 132 3.44 9.60 -11.74
N ASN A 133 4.65 9.92 -11.29
CA ASN A 133 5.33 11.16 -11.57
C ASN A 133 6.40 10.95 -12.63
N ALA A 134 6.63 11.95 -13.47
CA ALA A 134 7.85 12.02 -14.26
C ALA A 134 9.06 12.05 -13.32
N ASN A 135 10.18 11.48 -13.77
CA ASN A 135 11.43 11.48 -13.01
C ASN A 135 11.82 12.91 -12.61
N ASP A 136 12.41 13.03 -11.42
CA ASP A 136 12.92 14.29 -10.86
C ASP A 136 11.85 15.40 -10.69
N THR A 137 10.58 15.02 -10.59
CA THR A 137 9.50 15.96 -10.26
C THR A 137 9.07 15.87 -8.80
N VAL A 138 8.54 16.98 -8.28
CA VAL A 138 7.94 17.00 -6.94
C VAL A 138 6.66 16.19 -6.95
N ILE A 139 6.57 15.23 -6.02
CA ILE A 139 5.40 14.38 -5.85
C ILE A 139 4.27 15.18 -5.18
N PRO A 140 3.10 15.32 -5.81
CA PRO A 140 1.97 16.02 -5.23
C PRO A 140 1.52 15.43 -3.89
N ARG A 141 1.30 16.28 -2.89
CA ARG A 141 0.88 15.86 -1.54
C ARG A 141 -0.55 16.29 -1.19
N ASP A 142 -1.14 17.16 -1.98
CA ASP A 142 -2.54 17.58 -1.89
C ASP A 142 -3.21 17.65 -3.28
N PHE A 143 -4.51 17.89 -3.29
CA PHE A 143 -5.30 17.94 -4.53
C PHE A 143 -4.90 19.10 -5.45
N GLY A 144 -4.58 20.28 -4.91
CA GLY A 144 -4.18 21.44 -5.70
C GLY A 144 -2.89 21.17 -6.45
N GLN A 145 -1.88 20.66 -5.74
CA GLN A 145 -0.62 20.23 -6.33
C GLN A 145 -0.81 19.13 -7.38
N LEU A 146 -1.73 18.19 -7.13
CA LEU A 146 -2.01 17.11 -8.07
C LEU A 146 -2.63 17.67 -9.36
N LYS A 147 -3.62 18.54 -9.24
CA LYS A 147 -4.29 19.19 -10.37
C LYS A 147 -3.29 19.98 -11.21
N ASP A 148 -2.46 20.81 -10.58
CA ASP A 148 -1.42 21.58 -11.27
C ASP A 148 -0.41 20.67 -11.96
N SER A 149 -0.01 19.57 -11.30
CA SER A 149 0.96 18.62 -11.86
C SER A 149 0.39 17.84 -13.05
N LEU A 150 -0.89 17.48 -13.02
CA LEU A 150 -1.62 16.89 -14.15
C LEU A 150 -1.68 17.86 -15.34
N MET A 151 -2.09 19.12 -15.10
CA MET A 151 -2.17 20.15 -16.14
C MET A 151 -0.82 20.45 -16.80
N ASN A 152 0.27 20.33 -16.04
CA ASN A 152 1.63 20.53 -16.54
C ASN A 152 2.28 19.25 -17.10
N ASN A 153 1.53 18.16 -17.29
CA ASN A 153 2.04 16.86 -17.78
C ASN A 153 3.25 16.33 -16.98
N LYS A 154 3.25 16.57 -15.66
CA LYS A 154 4.28 16.06 -14.73
C LYS A 154 3.82 14.82 -13.97
N THR A 155 2.51 14.61 -13.88
CA THR A 155 1.88 13.48 -13.22
C THR A 155 0.89 12.83 -14.17
N PHE A 156 0.74 11.51 -14.08
CA PHE A 156 -0.11 10.70 -14.95
C PHE A 156 -0.85 9.65 -14.11
N GLU A 157 -1.96 9.10 -14.63
CA GLU A 157 -2.58 7.93 -13.99
C GLU A 157 -1.57 6.77 -13.94
N PHE A 158 -1.55 6.04 -12.83
CA PHE A 158 -0.58 4.99 -12.58
C PHE A 158 -0.54 3.94 -13.71
N HIS A 159 0.66 3.52 -14.11
CA HIS A 159 0.88 2.58 -15.22
C HIS A 159 0.33 3.05 -16.58
N HIS A 160 0.23 4.36 -16.83
CA HIS A 160 -0.29 4.87 -18.10
C HIS A 160 0.49 4.35 -19.32
N LYS A 161 1.79 4.05 -19.18
CA LYS A 161 2.64 3.54 -20.28
C LYS A 161 2.60 2.03 -20.46
N PHE A 162 2.51 1.26 -19.37
CA PHE A 162 2.80 -0.18 -19.39
C PHE A 162 1.56 -1.05 -19.26
N TYR A 163 0.56 -0.63 -18.47
CA TYR A 163 -0.63 -1.44 -18.24
C TYR A 163 -1.83 -0.58 -17.82
N PHE A 164 -2.18 0.39 -18.66
CA PHE A 164 -3.26 1.33 -18.38
C PHE A 164 -4.60 0.63 -18.13
N GLY A 165 -4.94 -0.41 -18.90
CA GLY A 165 -6.19 -1.17 -18.73
C GLY A 165 -6.36 -1.78 -17.34
N GLY A 166 -5.28 -2.25 -16.72
CA GLY A 166 -5.33 -2.85 -15.38
C GLY A 166 -5.56 -1.87 -14.24
N HIS A 167 -5.29 -0.58 -14.47
CA HIS A 167 -5.34 0.45 -13.42
C HIS A 167 -6.22 1.65 -13.75
N LYS A 168 -6.86 1.68 -14.92
CA LYS A 168 -7.77 2.75 -15.31
C LYS A 168 -8.98 2.81 -14.36
N ILE A 169 -9.33 4.02 -13.94
CA ILE A 169 -10.62 4.33 -13.32
C ILE A 169 -11.27 5.40 -14.20
N GLU A 170 -12.44 5.10 -14.77
CA GLU A 170 -13.11 6.01 -15.70
C GLU A 170 -13.44 7.38 -15.09
N LYS A 171 -13.66 8.39 -15.94
CA LYS A 171 -14.12 9.73 -15.55
C LYS A 171 -13.12 10.55 -14.72
N LEU A 172 -11.85 10.58 -15.14
CA LEU A 172 -10.82 11.41 -14.49
C LEU A 172 -11.20 12.89 -14.48
N ASP A 173 -11.59 13.47 -15.61
CA ASP A 173 -11.91 14.90 -15.71
C ASP A 173 -13.10 15.29 -14.82
N TYR A 174 -14.13 14.44 -14.80
CA TYR A 174 -15.27 14.61 -13.89
C TYR A 174 -14.81 14.58 -12.42
N TRP A 175 -13.98 13.60 -12.05
CA TRP A 175 -13.44 13.50 -10.69
C TRP A 175 -12.65 14.74 -10.28
N ILE A 176 -11.79 15.26 -11.16
CA ILE A 176 -11.02 16.50 -10.92
C ILE A 176 -11.98 17.68 -10.76
N ASN A 177 -12.97 17.80 -11.64
CA ASN A 177 -13.88 18.94 -11.64
C ASN A 177 -14.80 18.96 -10.42
N GLU A 178 -15.33 17.82 -9.98
CA GLU A 178 -16.16 17.76 -8.77
C GLU A 178 -15.34 17.96 -7.50
N THR A 179 -14.14 17.33 -7.42
CA THR A 179 -13.25 17.51 -6.26
C THR A 179 -12.80 18.97 -6.11
N ALA A 180 -12.69 19.72 -7.21
CA ALA A 180 -12.34 21.14 -7.16
C ALA A 180 -13.47 22.05 -6.63
N LYS A 181 -14.73 21.59 -6.63
CA LYS A 181 -15.89 22.38 -6.20
C LYS A 181 -16.20 22.26 -4.71
N SER A 182 -15.82 21.14 -4.09
CA SER A 182 -16.25 20.79 -2.74
C SER A 182 -15.15 20.08 -1.96
N SER A 183 -15.07 20.37 -0.67
CA SER A 183 -14.25 19.59 0.28
C SER A 183 -14.93 18.29 0.71
N GLN A 184 -16.18 18.07 0.32
CA GLN A 184 -16.87 16.81 0.57
C GLN A 184 -16.37 15.73 -0.38
N ILE A 185 -16.18 14.53 0.17
CA ILE A 185 -15.82 13.38 -0.65
C ILE A 185 -17.04 12.92 -1.41
N GLU A 186 -16.95 13.00 -2.73
CA GLU A 186 -17.88 12.39 -3.65
C GLU A 186 -17.39 11.03 -4.11
N SER A 187 -18.34 10.15 -4.38
CA SER A 187 -18.07 8.81 -4.90
C SER A 187 -19.23 8.38 -5.78
N TRP A 188 -18.93 7.54 -6.76
CA TRP A 188 -19.94 6.92 -7.60
C TRP A 188 -19.61 5.45 -7.78
N SER A 189 -20.64 4.66 -8.08
CA SER A 189 -20.45 3.23 -8.34
C SER A 189 -19.77 3.04 -9.70
N ILE A 190 -18.77 2.16 -9.72
CA ILE A 190 -18.10 1.70 -10.94
C ILE A 190 -18.20 0.17 -10.95
N PRO A 191 -18.70 -0.45 -12.03
CA PRO A 191 -18.75 -1.90 -12.12
C PRO A 191 -17.34 -2.50 -12.15
N PHE A 192 -17.19 -3.71 -11.60
CA PHE A 192 -15.97 -4.47 -11.78
C PHE A 192 -15.72 -4.72 -13.28
N MET A 193 -14.55 -4.32 -13.78
CA MET A 193 -14.28 -4.33 -15.21
C MET A 193 -13.80 -5.69 -15.72
N HIS A 194 -12.74 -6.26 -15.15
CA HIS A 194 -12.18 -7.56 -15.57
C HIS A 194 -11.19 -8.13 -14.54
N PRO A 195 -10.83 -9.44 -14.62
CA PRO A 195 -9.91 -10.09 -13.66
C PRO A 195 -8.53 -9.45 -13.53
N GLY A 196 -8.00 -8.89 -14.63
CA GLY A 196 -6.73 -8.15 -14.63
C GLY A 196 -6.81 -6.71 -14.10
N TRP A 197 -7.95 -6.28 -13.55
CA TRP A 197 -8.14 -4.95 -12.98
C TRP A 197 -7.65 -4.92 -11.52
N GLU A 198 -6.46 -4.36 -11.33
CA GLU A 198 -5.69 -4.43 -10.08
C GLU A 198 -5.66 -3.06 -9.40
N GLN A 199 -6.81 -2.63 -8.91
CA GLN A 199 -6.91 -1.41 -8.11
C GLN A 199 -6.42 -1.62 -6.68
N GLN A 200 -6.07 -0.52 -6.00
CA GLN A 200 -5.75 -0.54 -4.56
C GLN A 200 -7.00 -0.17 -3.75
N PRO A 201 -7.66 -1.15 -3.11
CA PRO A 201 -8.91 -0.92 -2.42
C PRO A 201 -8.71 -0.46 -0.97
N ILE A 202 -9.66 0.33 -0.50
CA ILE A 202 -10.02 0.41 0.91
C ILE A 202 -11.24 -0.49 1.11
N LEU A 203 -11.13 -1.44 2.03
CA LEU A 203 -12.13 -2.47 2.24
C LEU A 203 -12.37 -2.72 3.74
N HIS A 204 -13.52 -3.30 4.05
CA HIS A 204 -13.84 -3.74 5.39
C HIS A 204 -13.47 -5.23 5.56
N LYS A 205 -12.91 -5.58 6.72
CA LYS A 205 -12.64 -6.95 7.13
C LYS A 205 -13.98 -7.67 7.21
N LYS A 206 -14.14 -8.73 6.42
CA LYS A 206 -15.33 -9.56 6.52
C LYS A 206 -15.25 -10.29 7.85
N ARG A 207 -16.17 -10.00 8.76
CA ARG A 207 -16.35 -10.82 9.97
C ARG A 207 -17.04 -12.10 9.50
N SER A 208 -16.35 -13.22 9.56
CA SER A 208 -17.01 -14.52 9.47
C SER A 208 -18.01 -14.58 10.62
N ILE A 209 -19.30 -14.71 10.29
CA ILE A 209 -20.33 -15.07 11.26
C ILE A 209 -20.16 -16.56 11.55
#